data_AF-A0A350XLR7-F1
#
_entry.id   AF-A0A350XLR7-F1
#
_cell.length_a   1.000
_cell.length_b   1.000
_cell.length_c   1.000
_cell.angle_alpha   90.00
_cell.angle_beta   90.00
_cell.angle_gamma   90.00
#
_symmetry.space_group_name_H-M   'P 1'
#
loop_
_entity.id
_entity.type
_entity.pdbx_description
1 polymer ?
#
loop_
_entity_poly.entity_id
_entity_poly.type
_entity_poly.pdbx_seq_one_letter_code
_entity_poly.pdbx_strand_id
1 'polypeptide(L)'
;MARTPGIRVSPEHIQTVKQALYRRFPRQIDLAEAIGISRSTVTSYFNGKPVSPTNFIEISNKLGLDWQAIAYPDIKKVETNPLLLSDEMMQESAWLFDQNLLVILIAMLRQNARI
;
A
#
# COMPACT_ATOMS: atom_id res chain seq x y z
N MET A 1 9.66 0.41 -22.41
CA MET A 1 9.61 1.17 -21.14
C MET A 1 8.48 0.62 -20.29
N ALA A 2 8.77 0.08 -19.11
CA ALA A 2 7.74 -0.31 -18.16
C ALA A 2 7.16 0.96 -17.51
N ARG A 3 5.84 1.15 -17.58
CA ARG A 3 5.17 2.25 -16.88
C ARG A 3 5.14 1.90 -15.39
N THR A 4 5.95 2.58 -14.58
CA THR A 4 5.88 2.42 -13.12
C THR A 4 4.48 2.86 -12.65
N PRO A 5 3.72 1.99 -11.97
CA PRO A 5 2.41 2.35 -11.45
C PRO A 5 2.55 3.48 -10.42
N GLY A 6 1.56 4.38 -10.41
CA GLY A 6 1.54 5.50 -9.47
C GLY A 6 1.14 5.02 -8.07
N ILE A 7 1.56 5.78 -7.06
CA ILE A 7 1.18 5.58 -5.67
C ILE A 7 0.21 6.69 -5.29
N ARG A 8 -0.80 6.37 -4.47
CA ARG A 8 -1.76 7.35 -3.96
C ARG A 8 -1.87 7.27 -2.45
N VAL A 9 -2.32 8.37 -1.84
CA VAL A 9 -2.62 8.40 -0.41
C VAL A 9 -3.86 7.55 -0.17
N SER A 10 -3.83 6.74 0.88
CA SER A 10 -4.97 5.92 1.25
C SER A 10 -6.16 6.78 1.70
N PRO A 11 -7.40 6.42 1.34
CA PRO A 11 -8.59 7.22 1.68
C PRO A 11 -8.68 7.57 3.17
N GLU A 12 -8.33 6.63 4.07
CA GLU A 12 -8.34 6.86 5.52
C GLU A 12 -7.27 7.85 6.01
N HIS A 13 -6.25 8.13 5.20
CA HIS A 13 -5.14 9.03 5.53
C HIS A 13 -5.24 10.41 4.86
N ILE A 14 -6.28 10.68 4.03
CA ILE A 14 -6.45 11.97 3.33
C ILE A 14 -6.53 13.15 4.31
N GLN A 15 -7.25 12.98 5.42
CA GLN A 15 -7.34 14.05 6.41
C GLN A 15 -6.03 14.26 7.16
N THR A 16 -5.30 13.17 7.45
CA THR A 16 -3.99 13.19 8.09
C THR A 16 -2.97 13.98 7.27
N VAL A 17 -2.89 13.74 5.95
CA VAL A 17 -1.96 14.49 5.09
C VAL A 17 -2.32 15.97 5.01
N LYS A 18 -3.62 16.32 4.96
CA LYS A 18 -4.06 17.73 4.95
C LYS A 18 -3.71 18.44 6.26
N GLN A 19 -3.87 17.79 7.40
CA GLN A 19 -3.46 18.35 8.68
C GLN A 19 -1.94 18.55 8.74
N ALA A 20 -1.14 17.63 8.21
CA ALA A 20 0.30 17.78 8.13
C ALA A 20 0.72 18.99 7.28
N LEU A 21 0.01 19.27 6.18
CA LEU A 21 0.21 20.48 5.38
C LEU A 21 0.03 21.73 6.25
N TYR A 22 -1.12 21.89 6.91
CA TYR A 22 -1.42 23.08 7.71
C TYR A 22 -0.44 23.34 8.85
N ARG A 23 0.22 22.29 9.36
CA ARG A 23 1.24 22.42 10.42
C ARG A 23 2.58 22.97 9.93
N ARG A 24 2.88 22.87 8.63
CA ARG A 24 4.22 23.15 8.07
C ARG A 24 4.21 24.19 6.96
N PHE A 25 3.12 24.30 6.21
CA PHE A 25 2.99 25.15 5.04
C PHE A 25 1.65 25.91 5.08
N PRO A 26 1.64 27.22 4.82
CA PRO A 26 0.38 27.98 4.76
C PRO A 26 -0.53 27.51 3.62
N ARG A 27 0.03 27.15 2.47
CA ARG A 27 -0.71 26.74 1.26
C ARG A 27 0.02 25.61 0.52
N GLN A 28 -0.72 24.89 -0.33
CA GLN A 28 -0.16 23.85 -1.20
C GLN A 28 0.89 24.38 -2.19
N ILE A 29 0.81 25.65 -2.59
CA ILE A 29 1.81 26.25 -3.50
C ILE A 29 3.16 26.43 -2.81
N ASP A 30 3.16 26.80 -1.52
CA ASP A 30 4.39 26.98 -0.75
C ASP A 30 5.13 25.64 -0.59
N LEU A 31 4.39 24.53 -0.43
CA LEU A 31 4.95 23.17 -0.45
C LEU A 31 5.50 22.81 -1.84
N ALA A 32 4.77 23.12 -2.90
CA ALA A 32 5.18 22.83 -4.28
C ALA A 32 6.50 23.54 -4.62
N GLU A 33 6.61 24.82 -4.28
CA GLU A 33 7.83 25.63 -4.43
C GLU A 33 8.97 25.08 -3.58
N ALA A 34 8.71 24.68 -2.34
CA ALA A 34 9.75 24.15 -1.43
C ALA A 34 10.31 22.77 -1.83
N ILE A 35 9.64 22.03 -2.73
CA ILE A 35 10.10 20.76 -3.31
C ILE A 35 10.60 20.97 -4.75
N GLY A 36 10.10 21.98 -5.47
CA GLY A 36 10.42 22.21 -6.87
C GLY A 36 9.57 21.39 -7.84
N ILE A 37 8.32 21.08 -7.47
CA ILE A 37 7.37 20.33 -8.30
C ILE A 37 6.12 21.14 -8.63
N SER A 38 5.33 20.66 -9.59
CA SER A 38 4.10 21.35 -9.96
C SER A 38 3.05 21.33 -8.85
N ARG A 39 2.32 22.44 -8.68
CA ARG A 39 1.17 22.52 -7.76
C ARG A 39 0.09 21.48 -8.08
N SER A 40 -0.10 21.11 -9.35
CA SER A 40 -1.08 20.10 -9.74
C SER A 40 -0.70 18.70 -9.24
N THR A 41 0.60 18.35 -9.21
CA THR A 41 1.09 17.12 -8.57
C THR A 41 0.75 17.10 -7.08
N VAL A 42 1.02 18.20 -6.38
CA VAL A 42 0.68 18.35 -4.96
C VAL A 42 -0.83 18.24 -4.73
N THR A 43 -1.63 18.87 -5.59
CA THR A 43 -3.10 18.78 -5.55
C THR A 43 -3.57 17.34 -5.76
N SER A 44 -2.95 16.59 -6.68
CA SER A 44 -3.25 15.18 -6.90
C SER A 44 -2.96 14.33 -5.68
N TYR A 45 -1.82 14.53 -5.03
CA TYR A 45 -1.45 13.86 -3.78
C TYR A 45 -2.51 14.06 -2.68
N PHE A 46 -2.89 15.30 -2.39
CA PHE A 46 -3.88 15.62 -1.33
C PHE A 46 -5.31 15.17 -1.63
N ASN A 47 -5.60 14.81 -2.88
CA ASN A 47 -6.89 14.30 -3.31
C ASN A 47 -6.88 12.77 -3.53
N GLY A 48 -5.81 12.07 -3.12
CA GLY A 48 -5.72 10.61 -3.26
C GLY A 48 -5.62 10.16 -4.71
N LYS A 49 -5.17 11.02 -5.63
CA LYS A 49 -4.90 10.64 -7.02
C LYS A 49 -3.49 10.04 -7.13
N PRO A 50 -3.28 9.05 -8.02
CA PRO A 50 -1.94 8.49 -8.24
C PRO A 50 -0.94 9.56 -8.68
N VAL A 51 0.23 9.55 -8.04
CA VAL A 51 1.41 10.34 -8.42
C VAL A 51 2.61 9.40 -8.58
N SER A 52 3.70 9.89 -9.18
CA SER A 52 4.92 9.07 -9.29
C SER A 52 5.46 8.70 -7.89
N PRO A 53 6.09 7.51 -7.73
CA PRO A 53 6.68 7.12 -6.45
C PRO A 53 7.64 8.17 -5.88
N THR A 54 8.49 8.78 -6.71
CA THR A 54 9.40 9.86 -6.31
C THR A 54 8.65 11.04 -5.70
N ASN A 55 7.63 11.57 -6.39
CA ASN A 55 6.84 12.69 -5.89
C ASN A 55 6.08 12.32 -4.61
N PHE A 56 5.57 11.08 -4.51
CA PHE A 56 4.88 10.59 -3.32
C PHE A 56 5.79 10.60 -2.08
N ILE A 57 7.00 10.05 -2.23
CA ILE A 57 8.00 9.98 -1.16
C ILE A 57 8.47 11.38 -0.77
N GLU A 58 8.80 12.23 -1.74
CA GLU A 58 9.27 13.60 -1.47
C GLU A 58 8.22 14.45 -0.75
N ILE A 59 6.96 14.41 -1.20
CA ILE A 59 5.87 15.13 -0.53
C ILE A 59 5.69 14.61 0.91
N SER A 60 5.64 13.29 1.10
CA SER A 60 5.44 12.68 2.42
C SER A 60 6.57 13.03 3.38
N ASN A 61 7.83 12.97 2.91
CA ASN A 61 9.01 13.35 3.68
C ASN A 61 8.98 14.83 4.06
N LYS A 62 8.62 15.72 3.13
CA LYS A 62 8.52 17.17 3.40
C LYS A 62 7.41 17.50 4.40
N LEU A 63 6.36 16.70 4.44
CA LEU A 63 5.29 16.77 5.44
C LEU A 63 5.65 16.09 6.78
N GLY A 64 6.77 15.37 6.85
CA GLY A 64 7.21 14.62 8.02
C GLY A 64 6.30 13.42 8.33
N LEU A 65 5.85 12.73 7.30
CA LEU A 65 5.00 11.53 7.38
C LEU A 65 5.78 10.30 6.91
N ASP A 66 5.52 9.16 7.52
CA ASP A 66 5.95 7.87 6.98
C ASP A 66 5.12 7.56 5.74
N TRP A 67 5.76 7.58 4.57
CA TRP A 67 5.10 7.37 3.29
C TRP A 67 4.54 5.94 3.17
N GLN A 68 5.14 4.94 3.82
CA GLN A 68 4.68 3.55 3.74
C GLN A 68 3.37 3.37 4.50
N ALA A 69 3.23 4.03 5.65
CA ALA A 69 2.04 3.96 6.48
C ALA A 69 0.79 4.59 5.83
N ILE A 70 0.98 5.58 4.95
CA ILE A 70 -0.13 6.33 4.33
C ILE A 70 -0.38 5.94 2.87
N ALA A 71 0.45 5.09 2.29
CA ALA A 71 0.35 4.67 0.90
C ALA A 71 -0.78 3.64 0.72
N TYR A 72 -1.65 3.88 -0.26
CA TYR A 72 -2.48 2.83 -0.85
C TYR A 72 -1.80 2.38 -2.13
N PRO A 73 -1.17 1.19 -2.14
CA PRO A 73 -0.59 0.68 -3.37
C PRO A 73 -1.73 0.48 -4.37
N ASP A 74 -1.56 1.02 -5.58
CA ASP A 74 -2.45 0.73 -6.70
C ASP A 74 -2.11 -0.68 -7.21
N ILE A 75 -2.29 -1.68 -6.35
CA ILE A 75 -2.33 -3.07 -6.75
C ILE A 75 -3.56 -3.12 -7.62
N LYS A 76 -3.37 -3.25 -8.95
CA LYS A 76 -4.45 -3.67 -9.82
C LYS A 76 -5.04 -4.89 -9.12
N LYS A 77 -6.28 -4.79 -8.63
CA LYS A 77 -7.03 -5.98 -8.27
C LYS A 77 -6.86 -6.88 -9.48
N VAL A 78 -6.09 -7.96 -9.33
CA VAL A 78 -6.30 -9.09 -10.20
C VAL A 78 -7.78 -9.36 -9.96
N GLU A 79 -8.59 -9.13 -10.99
CA GLU A 79 -9.95 -9.62 -10.97
C GLU A 79 -9.80 -11.12 -10.83
N THR A 80 -9.81 -11.62 -9.60
CA THR A 80 -10.03 -13.02 -9.32
C THR A 80 -11.48 -13.22 -9.69
N ASN A 81 -11.74 -13.38 -10.98
CA ASN A 81 -12.95 -14.02 -11.44
C ASN A 81 -12.89 -15.43 -10.81
N PRO A 82 -13.80 -15.80 -9.91
CA PRO A 82 -13.79 -17.12 -9.29
C PRO A 82 -13.85 -18.25 -10.33
N LEU A 83 -14.26 -17.93 -11.57
CA LEU A 83 -14.36 -18.85 -12.71
C LEU A 83 -13.09 -18.88 -13.59
N LEU A 84 -12.05 -18.09 -13.27
CA LEU A 84 -10.76 -18.05 -13.98
C LEU A 84 -9.56 -18.35 -13.06
N LEU A 85 -9.78 -18.93 -11.88
CA LEU A 85 -8.70 -19.73 -11.30
C LEU A 85 -8.47 -20.88 -12.27
N SER A 86 -7.27 -20.99 -12.85
CA SER A 86 -6.90 -22.21 -13.56
C SER A 86 -7.11 -23.39 -12.60
N ASP A 87 -7.50 -24.55 -13.14
CA ASP A 87 -7.65 -25.77 -12.34
C ASP A 87 -6.39 -26.02 -11.47
N GLU A 88 -5.22 -25.65 -11.98
CA GLU A 88 -3.93 -25.65 -11.29
C GLU A 88 -3.90 -24.77 -10.02
N MET A 89 -4.43 -23.54 -10.06
CA MET A 89 -4.53 -22.65 -8.89
C MET A 89 -5.69 -23.04 -7.95
N MET A 90 -6.74 -23.67 -8.47
CA MET A 90 -7.82 -24.24 -7.64
C MET A 90 -7.30 -25.44 -6.83
N GLN A 91 -6.42 -26.26 -7.42
CA GLN A 91 -5.73 -27.33 -6.71
C GLN A 91 -4.78 -26.78 -5.63
N GLU A 92 -4.00 -25.73 -5.91
CA GLU A 92 -3.08 -25.12 -4.92
C GLU A 92 -3.81 -24.39 -3.77
N SER A 93 -4.95 -23.76 -4.05
CA SER A 93 -5.77 -23.11 -3.00
C SER A 93 -6.55 -24.14 -2.16
N ALA A 94 -6.93 -25.29 -2.72
CA ALA A 94 -7.46 -26.41 -1.96
C ALA A 94 -6.44 -27.00 -0.97
N TRP A 95 -5.14 -27.00 -1.30
CA TRP A 95 -4.06 -27.39 -0.38
C TRP A 95 -3.85 -26.43 0.80
N LEU A 96 -4.21 -25.14 0.65
CA LEU A 96 -4.07 -24.13 1.70
C LEU A 96 -5.33 -23.96 2.56
N PHE A 97 -6.49 -24.42 2.08
CA PHE A 97 -7.75 -24.39 2.83
C PHE A 97 -8.09 -25.71 3.54
N ASP A 98 -7.43 -26.82 3.21
CA ASP A 98 -7.52 -28.06 3.99
C ASP A 98 -6.23 -28.27 4.79
N GLN A 99 -6.12 -27.58 5.93
CA GLN A 99 -5.07 -27.85 6.92
C GLN A 99 -5.27 -29.25 7.49
N ASN A 100 -4.70 -30.22 6.78
CA ASN A 100 -4.56 -31.61 7.18
C ASN A 100 -4.08 -31.70 8.65
N LEU A 101 -4.92 -32.30 9.51
CA LEU A 101 -4.69 -32.54 10.95
C LEU A 101 -3.31 -33.16 11.26
N LEU A 102 -2.66 -33.79 10.29
CA LEU A 102 -1.32 -34.36 10.42
C LEU A 102 -0.20 -33.33 10.66
N VAL A 103 -0.25 -32.13 10.09
CA VAL A 103 0.79 -31.10 10.32
C VAL A 103 0.70 -30.54 11.76
N ILE A 104 -0.52 -30.40 12.26
CA ILE A 104 -0.80 -29.98 13.65
C ILE A 104 -0.40 -31.10 14.63
N LEU A 105 -0.73 -32.36 14.35
CA LEU A 105 -0.31 -33.53 15.16
C LEU A 105 1.21 -33.72 15.19
N ILE A 106 1.92 -33.50 14.08
CA ILE A 106 3.39 -33.55 14.03
C ILE A 106 4.02 -32.40 14.83
N ALA A 107 3.41 -31.21 14.82
CA ALA A 107 3.86 -30.08 15.64
C ALA A 107 3.59 -30.30 17.15
N MET A 108 2.46 -30.91 17.51
CA MET A 108 2.08 -31.23 18.89
C MET A 108 2.94 -32.36 19.50
N LEU A 109 3.23 -33.43 18.75
CA LEU A 109 4.08 -34.53 19.22
C LEU A 109 5.54 -34.11 19.46
N ARG A 110 6.03 -33.07 18.77
CA ARG A 110 7.41 -32.57 18.92
C ARG A 110 7.65 -31.75 20.20
N GLN A 111 6.59 -31.24 20.84
CA GLN A 111 6.67 -30.46 22.08
C GLN A 111 6.54 -31.32 23.35
N ASN A 112 5.99 -32.53 23.24
CA ASN A 112 5.78 -33.44 24.38
C ASN A 112 6.97 -34.37 24.70
N ALA A 113 8.09 -34.23 23.97
CA ALA A 113 9.31 -35.04 24.15
C ALA A 113 10.49 -34.25 24.76
N ARG A 114 10.22 -33.11 25.42
CA ARG A 114 11.22 -32.26 26.10
C ARG A 114 10.89 -31.99 27.57
N ILE A 115 10.37 -33.00 28.29
CA ILE A 115 10.37 -33.07 29.76
C ILE A 115 10.69 -34.52 30.15
#